data_AF-A0A2P2ICA2-F1
#
_entry.id   AF-A0A2P2ICA2-F1
#
_cell.length_a   1.000
_cell.length_b   1.000
_cell.length_c   1.000
_cell.angle_alpha   90.00
_cell.angle_beta   90.00
_cell.angle_gamma   90.00
#
_symmetry.space_group_name_H-M   'P 1'
#
loop_
_entity.id
_entity.type
_entity.pdbx_description
1 polymer ?
#
loop_
_entity_poly.entity_id
_entity_poly.type
_entity_poly.pdbx_seq_one_letter_code
_entity_poly.pdbx_strand_id
1 'polypeptide(L)'
;TQAAIRIFRTFASFPTQLSLLSHSRLNLFTKTSSWRRFIRSTTTSTTTRMTTNSEVDDRSRKAQLVTNPQLRHQVEVVASRCFIYAQTASIHSSRVAGLFDYGPMGCKLKNNILQHWRNHFILEEDMFEVECTVLTPEIVLRTSGHVEKFEDTMIHDVETLKCYRADHLLEETIDKLLTNPKLSEAKRSNLKSLRAKADSLSIDELHENLQTLQAKFPETGNAISKPYPFNLMFSTQIGPTGKTRAFLRPETAQGIFVNFQKLLEENRGQLPFAAAQIGLAFRNEISPRSGLLRVREFQMAEIEHFCVDEKDEDYHPKFESVQNVQMCFRSQKVQEMNAETVEMTVGEALQQKMISKQTLAYYMARTQLFLTDIGIDPFRLRFRQHLKSEMAHYAKDCW
;
A
#
# COMPACT_ATOMS: atom_id res chain seq x y z
N THR A 1 23.22 34.46 10.86
CA THR A 1 21.97 34.28 11.64
C THR A 1 21.39 35.63 12.04
N GLN A 2 21.00 36.44 11.05
CA GLN A 2 20.36 37.75 11.22
C GLN A 2 19.48 38.04 10.00
N ALA A 3 18.28 37.45 9.94
CA ALA A 3 17.16 37.88 9.09
C ALA A 3 15.92 36.98 9.33
N ALA A 4 15.40 36.89 10.55
CA ALA A 4 14.12 36.21 10.81
C ALA A 4 13.45 36.61 12.16
N ILE A 5 13.68 37.82 12.66
CA ILE A 5 12.99 38.34 13.85
C ILE A 5 12.52 39.76 13.53
N ARG A 6 11.43 39.89 12.76
CA ARG A 6 10.78 41.21 12.58
C ARG A 6 9.32 41.24 12.12
N ILE A 7 8.52 40.20 12.35
CA ILE A 7 7.05 40.30 12.19
C ILE A 7 6.35 39.55 13.33
N PHE A 8 6.47 40.09 14.53
CA PHE A 8 5.58 39.82 15.68
C PHE A 8 5.71 41.02 16.61
N ARG A 9 4.85 42.05 16.44
CA ARG A 9 4.53 43.11 17.43
C ARG A 9 3.69 44.23 16.80
N THR A 10 2.37 44.07 16.83
CA THR A 10 1.30 45.11 16.79
C THR A 10 -0.01 44.33 16.61
N PHE A 11 -1.02 44.31 17.48
CA PHE A 11 -1.57 45.28 18.43
C PHE A 11 -2.26 44.55 19.59
N ALA A 12 -2.14 45.07 20.80
CA ALA A 12 -3.03 44.79 21.91
C ALA A 12 -3.17 46.06 22.78
N SER A 13 -4.39 46.61 22.86
CA SER A 13 -4.99 47.25 24.07
C SER A 13 -6.26 48.04 23.72
N PHE A 14 -7.45 47.48 23.99
CA PHE A 14 -8.51 47.90 24.97
C PHE A 14 -9.41 49.09 24.54
N PRO A 15 -10.68 49.25 25.03
CA PRO A 15 -11.25 48.64 26.23
C PRO A 15 -12.65 47.96 26.14
N THR A 16 -12.92 47.28 27.25
CA THR A 16 -14.11 46.56 27.77
C THR A 16 -15.35 47.44 27.96
N GLN A 17 -16.55 46.89 27.72
CA GLN A 17 -17.74 47.12 28.56
C GLN A 17 -18.80 46.01 28.40
N LEU A 18 -19.59 45.85 29.46
CA LEU A 18 -20.35 44.68 29.90
C LEU A 18 -21.83 44.68 29.48
N SER A 19 -22.38 43.46 29.40
CA SER A 19 -23.70 43.01 29.91
C SER A 19 -24.96 43.01 29.03
N LEU A 20 -25.57 41.81 29.01
CA LEU A 20 -26.98 41.43 29.23
C LEU A 20 -28.04 41.64 28.13
N LEU A 21 -29.02 40.70 28.20
CA LEU A 21 -30.31 40.57 27.49
C LEU A 21 -30.21 39.95 26.09
N SER A 22 -31.14 39.16 25.55
CA SER A 22 -32.20 38.25 26.02
C SER A 22 -32.85 37.73 24.73
N HIS A 23 -33.32 36.48 24.72
CA HIS A 23 -34.36 35.92 23.84
C HIS A 23 -35.02 36.85 22.81
N SER A 24 -34.89 36.53 21.51
CA SER A 24 -36.04 36.57 20.59
C SER A 24 -35.72 35.93 19.23
N ARG A 25 -36.61 35.01 18.85
CA ARG A 25 -36.77 34.43 17.52
C ARG A 25 -36.95 35.53 16.46
N LEU A 26 -36.40 35.34 15.27
CA LEU A 26 -37.02 35.83 14.04
C LEU A 26 -36.65 34.95 12.84
N ASN A 27 -37.68 34.25 12.37
CA ASN A 27 -37.80 33.73 11.01
C ASN A 27 -37.86 34.91 10.03
N LEU A 28 -37.11 34.83 8.93
CA LEU A 28 -37.48 35.45 7.66
C LEU A 28 -37.00 34.58 6.47
N PHE A 29 -37.99 33.97 5.81
CA PHE A 29 -38.19 33.84 4.35
C PHE A 29 -37.14 34.61 3.48
N THR A 30 -36.62 34.15 2.32
CA THR A 30 -37.13 33.23 1.29
C THR A 30 -36.11 33.06 0.16
N LYS A 31 -36.26 31.94 -0.57
CA LYS A 31 -36.04 31.75 -2.03
C LYS A 31 -34.62 31.90 -2.60
N THR A 32 -34.04 30.76 -2.97
CA THR A 32 -33.78 30.46 -4.39
C THR A 32 -33.84 28.94 -4.62
N SER A 33 -34.93 28.51 -5.23
CA SER A 33 -35.14 27.16 -5.78
C SER A 33 -34.71 27.16 -7.25
N SER A 34 -33.64 26.45 -7.56
CA SER A 34 -33.29 25.97 -8.90
C SER A 34 -32.51 24.68 -8.66
N TRP A 35 -32.68 23.66 -9.51
CA TRP A 35 -32.25 22.26 -9.34
C TRP A 35 -33.24 21.35 -8.60
N ARG A 36 -34.44 21.17 -9.18
CA ARG A 36 -35.28 19.95 -9.10
C ARG A 36 -36.48 20.09 -10.03
N ARG A 37 -36.27 19.87 -11.34
CA ARG A 37 -37.36 19.50 -12.27
C ARG A 37 -36.80 18.97 -13.59
N PHE A 38 -36.58 17.66 -13.67
CA PHE A 38 -36.82 16.92 -14.92
C PHE A 38 -37.27 15.51 -14.53
N ILE A 39 -38.59 15.30 -14.59
CA ILE A 39 -39.26 14.02 -14.34
C ILE A 39 -39.43 13.31 -15.69
N ARG A 40 -39.20 11.99 -15.65
CA ARG A 40 -39.69 10.93 -16.55
C ARG A 40 -40.86 11.32 -17.48
N SER A 41 -40.70 11.03 -18.77
CA SER A 41 -41.59 10.11 -19.51
C SER A 41 -41.06 9.91 -20.93
N THR A 42 -40.68 8.68 -21.29
CA THR A 42 -41.00 8.15 -22.61
C THR A 42 -40.93 6.63 -22.64
N THR A 43 -41.93 6.11 -23.29
CA THR A 43 -42.36 4.74 -23.52
C THR A 43 -41.38 3.96 -24.40
N THR A 44 -41.48 2.64 -24.28
CA THR A 44 -40.88 1.58 -25.08
C THR A 44 -40.83 1.84 -26.59
N SER A 45 -39.63 1.78 -27.16
CA SER A 45 -39.44 1.40 -28.57
C SER A 45 -38.21 0.50 -28.70
N THR A 46 -38.45 -0.75 -29.07
CA THR A 46 -37.44 -1.73 -29.47
C THR A 46 -36.62 -1.16 -30.63
N THR A 47 -35.32 -0.96 -30.43
CA THR A 47 -34.39 -0.67 -31.52
C THR A 47 -33.13 -1.48 -31.29
N THR A 48 -32.98 -2.50 -32.13
CA THR A 48 -31.76 -3.29 -32.33
C THR A 48 -30.57 -2.34 -32.46
N ARG A 49 -29.73 -2.27 -31.44
CA ARG A 49 -28.50 -1.46 -31.49
C ARG A 49 -27.33 -2.37 -31.85
N MET A 50 -26.81 -2.11 -33.04
CA MET A 50 -25.58 -2.66 -33.59
C MET A 50 -24.42 -2.48 -32.60
N THR A 51 -23.61 -3.53 -32.47
CA THR A 51 -22.31 -3.55 -31.80
C THR A 51 -21.45 -2.40 -32.33
N THR A 52 -21.19 -1.40 -31.50
CA THR A 52 -20.43 -0.21 -31.90
C THR A 52 -19.30 0.06 -30.91
N ASN A 53 -18.08 0.00 -31.43
CA ASN A 53 -16.83 0.68 -31.03
C ASN A 53 -16.27 0.55 -29.60
N SER A 54 -16.97 0.05 -28.59
CA SER A 54 -16.41 -0.08 -27.23
C SER A 54 -15.44 -1.25 -27.08
N GLU A 55 -15.73 -2.40 -27.72
CA GLU A 55 -14.88 -3.61 -27.62
C GLU A 55 -13.60 -3.53 -28.46
N VAL A 56 -13.60 -2.71 -29.51
CA VAL A 56 -12.45 -2.50 -30.40
C VAL A 56 -11.43 -1.56 -29.76
N ASP A 57 -11.88 -0.55 -29.01
CA ASP A 57 -11.03 0.36 -28.24
C ASP A 57 -10.40 -0.32 -27.02
N ASP A 58 -11.03 -1.39 -26.52
CA ASP A 58 -10.53 -2.17 -25.39
C ASP A 58 -9.38 -3.11 -25.77
N ARG A 59 -9.50 -3.74 -26.94
CA ARG A 59 -8.46 -4.62 -27.50
C ARG A 59 -7.22 -3.84 -27.95
N SER A 60 -7.39 -2.64 -28.49
CA SER A 60 -6.28 -1.77 -28.90
C SER A 60 -5.51 -1.22 -27.69
N ARG A 61 -6.18 -0.93 -26.56
CA ARG A 61 -5.53 -0.53 -25.30
C ARG A 61 -4.75 -1.66 -24.64
N LYS A 62 -5.29 -2.89 -24.61
CA LYS A 62 -4.56 -4.09 -24.17
C LYS A 62 -3.27 -4.32 -24.96
N ALA A 63 -3.27 -4.03 -26.26
CA ALA A 63 -2.11 -4.18 -27.14
C ALA A 63 -0.99 -3.14 -26.92
N GLN A 64 -1.24 -2.06 -26.15
CA GLN A 64 -0.28 -0.97 -25.91
C GLN A 64 0.39 -1.00 -24.52
N LEU A 65 0.47 -2.16 -23.88
CA LEU A 65 1.24 -2.36 -22.65
C LEU A 65 2.76 -2.43 -22.89
N VAL A 66 3.28 -1.60 -23.80
CA VAL A 66 4.72 -1.43 -23.97
C VAL A 66 5.21 -0.56 -22.82
N THR A 67 5.92 -1.17 -21.86
CA THR A 67 6.73 -0.42 -20.90
C THR A 67 7.75 0.40 -21.68
N ASN A 68 7.52 1.70 -21.83
CA ASN A 68 8.51 2.63 -22.37
C ASN A 68 9.43 3.06 -21.21
N PRO A 69 10.68 2.58 -21.13
CA PRO A 69 11.57 2.92 -20.02
C PRO A 69 11.89 4.42 -19.97
N GLN A 70 11.80 5.11 -21.13
CA GLN A 70 12.00 6.56 -21.22
C GLN A 70 10.86 7.34 -20.56
N LEU A 71 9.63 6.80 -20.58
CA LEU A 71 8.47 7.47 -19.98
C LEU A 71 8.63 7.62 -18.47
N ARG A 72 9.14 6.58 -17.78
CA ARG A 72 9.43 6.66 -16.34
C ARG A 72 10.37 7.81 -16.03
N HIS A 73 11.48 7.89 -16.76
CA HIS A 73 12.46 8.96 -16.57
C HIS A 73 11.85 10.35 -16.83
N GLN A 74 11.05 10.49 -17.90
CA GLN A 74 10.36 11.75 -18.20
C GLN A 74 9.39 12.16 -17.09
N VAL A 75 8.60 11.22 -16.55
CA VAL A 75 7.68 11.48 -15.43
C VAL A 75 8.45 11.86 -14.17
N GLU A 76 9.53 11.16 -13.84
CA GLU A 76 10.38 11.47 -12.68
C GLU A 76 11.02 12.87 -12.81
N VAL A 77 11.47 13.26 -14.01
CA VAL A 77 12.00 14.59 -14.30
C VAL A 77 10.93 15.66 -14.10
N VAL A 78 9.72 15.46 -14.62
CA VAL A 78 8.61 16.42 -14.44
C VAL A 78 8.21 16.51 -12.97
N ALA A 79 8.06 15.37 -12.29
CA ALA A 79 7.70 15.33 -10.87
C ALA A 79 8.72 16.06 -9.98
N SER A 80 10.02 15.88 -10.28
CA SER A 80 11.10 16.60 -9.60
C SER A 80 11.08 18.10 -9.90
N ARG A 81 10.98 18.49 -11.19
CA ARG A 81 10.97 19.91 -11.61
C ARG A 81 9.76 20.68 -11.07
N CYS A 82 8.60 20.03 -10.97
CA CYS A 82 7.39 20.61 -10.40
C CYS A 82 7.32 20.51 -8.87
N PHE A 83 8.36 19.97 -8.23
CA PHE A 83 8.42 19.70 -6.80
C PHE A 83 7.16 18.98 -6.30
N ILE A 84 6.78 17.90 -6.99
CA ILE A 84 5.79 16.95 -6.49
C ILE A 84 6.41 16.20 -5.30
N TYR A 85 7.61 15.67 -5.50
CA TYR A 85 8.45 15.13 -4.43
C TYR A 85 9.92 15.37 -4.75
N ALA A 86 10.77 15.39 -3.72
CA ALA A 86 12.22 15.49 -3.84
C ALA A 86 12.90 14.60 -2.80
N GLN A 87 14.15 14.20 -3.05
CA GLN A 87 14.92 13.47 -2.05
C GLN A 87 15.21 14.37 -0.85
N THR A 88 14.95 13.87 0.36
CA THR A 88 15.19 14.62 1.60
C THR A 88 16.67 14.98 1.73
N ALA A 89 16.94 16.19 2.23
CA ALA A 89 18.30 16.71 2.43
C ALA A 89 19.18 16.70 1.15
N SER A 90 18.58 16.96 -0.02
CA SER A 90 19.25 16.93 -1.33
C SER A 90 20.48 17.86 -1.45
N ILE A 91 20.54 18.93 -0.65
CA ILE A 91 21.67 19.86 -0.59
C ILE A 91 22.89 19.30 0.16
N HIS A 92 22.73 18.21 0.91
CA HIS A 92 23.80 17.59 1.69
C HIS A 92 24.44 16.43 0.92
N SER A 93 25.77 16.31 1.03
CA SER A 93 26.54 15.22 0.42
C SER A 93 26.19 13.85 1.04
N SER A 94 25.84 13.82 2.33
CA SER A 94 25.47 12.63 3.10
C SER A 94 23.95 12.35 3.08
N ARG A 95 23.32 12.49 1.91
CA ARG A 95 21.88 12.20 1.79
C ARG A 95 21.59 10.71 1.97
N VAL A 96 20.45 10.41 2.58
CA VAL A 96 20.01 9.04 2.85
C VAL A 96 19.02 8.61 1.76
N ALA A 97 19.20 7.40 1.23
CA ALA A 97 18.27 6.84 0.25
C ALA A 97 16.96 6.40 0.93
N GLY A 98 15.85 6.45 0.19
CA GLY A 98 14.53 6.02 0.68
C GLY A 98 13.79 7.05 1.55
N LEU A 99 14.25 8.31 1.61
CA LEU A 99 13.55 9.41 2.27
C LEU A 99 13.22 10.50 1.25
N PHE A 100 11.96 10.94 1.25
CA PHE A 100 11.43 11.90 0.27
C PHE A 100 10.53 12.93 0.94
N ASP A 101 10.68 14.18 0.52
CA ASP A 101 9.85 15.30 0.92
C ASP A 101 8.83 15.60 -0.20
N TYR A 102 7.56 15.78 0.16
CA TYR A 102 6.53 16.22 -0.79
C TYR A 102 6.51 17.75 -0.86
N GLY A 103 6.57 18.31 -2.07
CA GLY A 103 6.40 19.75 -2.27
C GLY A 103 4.94 20.17 -2.38
N PRO A 104 4.63 21.44 -2.69
CA PRO A 104 3.27 21.98 -2.58
C PRO A 104 2.21 21.20 -3.37
N MET A 105 2.56 20.75 -4.59
CA MET A 105 1.63 19.96 -5.42
C MET A 105 1.52 18.51 -4.94
N GLY A 106 2.62 17.91 -4.47
CA GLY A 106 2.59 16.58 -3.89
C GLY A 106 1.77 16.50 -2.62
N CYS A 107 1.89 17.50 -1.73
CA CYS A 107 1.07 17.61 -0.53
C CYS A 107 -0.42 17.71 -0.86
N LYS A 108 -0.80 18.55 -1.83
CA LYS A 108 -2.19 18.66 -2.29
C LYS A 108 -2.71 17.34 -2.85
N LEU A 109 -1.93 16.69 -3.71
CA LEU A 109 -2.29 15.40 -4.29
C LEU A 109 -2.47 14.32 -3.21
N LYS A 110 -1.50 14.18 -2.30
CA LYS A 110 -1.56 13.24 -1.18
C LYS A 110 -2.80 13.49 -0.32
N ASN A 111 -3.08 14.74 0.04
CA ASN A 111 -4.24 15.08 0.85
C ASN A 111 -5.57 14.77 0.14
N ASN A 112 -5.67 15.04 -1.16
CA ASN A 112 -6.86 14.71 -1.94
C ASN A 112 -7.10 13.19 -2.00
N ILE A 113 -6.04 12.40 -2.21
CA ILE A 113 -6.11 10.94 -2.20
C ILE A 113 -6.56 10.43 -0.83
N LEU A 114 -5.98 10.92 0.26
CA LEU A 114 -6.36 10.52 1.61
C LEU A 114 -7.80 10.93 1.95
N GLN A 115 -8.25 12.11 1.54
CA GLN A 115 -9.63 12.54 1.75
C GLN A 115 -10.61 11.68 0.95
N HIS A 116 -10.27 11.34 -0.29
CA HIS A 116 -11.09 10.45 -1.10
C HIS A 116 -11.14 9.03 -0.48
N TRP A 117 -10.01 8.53 0.05
CA TRP A 117 -9.96 7.26 0.78
C TRP A 117 -10.86 7.27 2.02
N ARG A 118 -10.85 8.36 2.81
CA ARG A 118 -11.77 8.53 3.95
C ARG A 118 -13.23 8.45 3.51
N ASN A 119 -13.59 9.18 2.45
CA ASN A 119 -14.95 9.17 1.95
C ASN A 119 -15.36 7.78 1.43
N HIS A 120 -14.43 7.08 0.76
CA HIS A 120 -14.68 5.79 0.15
C HIS A 120 -14.74 4.64 1.15
N PHE A 121 -13.89 4.61 2.18
CA PHE A 121 -13.87 3.50 3.13
C PHE A 121 -14.48 3.89 4.47
N ILE A 122 -13.93 4.91 5.13
CA ILE A 122 -14.33 5.26 6.50
C ILE A 122 -15.78 5.71 6.56
N LEU A 123 -16.16 6.70 5.75
CA LEU A 123 -17.51 7.27 5.80
C LEU A 123 -18.57 6.35 5.20
N GLU A 124 -18.24 5.63 4.13
CA GLU A 124 -19.20 4.72 3.49
C GLU A 124 -19.52 3.50 4.37
N GLU A 125 -18.54 2.97 5.09
CA GLU A 125 -18.69 1.77 5.94
C GLU A 125 -18.81 2.08 7.44
N ASP A 126 -19.00 3.35 7.80
CA ASP A 126 -19.13 3.82 9.19
C ASP A 126 -17.99 3.31 10.10
N MET A 127 -16.75 3.33 9.60
CA MET A 127 -15.58 2.80 10.33
C MET A 127 -15.13 3.75 11.44
N PHE A 128 -14.61 3.20 12.53
CA PHE A 128 -13.96 3.98 13.58
C PHE A 128 -12.56 4.40 13.13
N GLU A 129 -12.38 5.67 12.74
CA GLU A 129 -11.05 6.24 12.49
C GLU A 129 -10.33 6.51 13.82
N VAL A 130 -9.13 5.96 13.98
CA VAL A 130 -8.27 6.17 15.15
C VAL A 130 -6.89 6.67 14.76
N GLU A 131 -6.24 7.40 15.67
CA GLU A 131 -4.86 7.84 15.53
C GLU A 131 -4.02 7.34 16.71
N CYS A 132 -3.20 6.32 16.47
CA CYS A 132 -2.26 5.79 17.46
C CYS A 132 -0.85 6.36 17.28
N THR A 133 -0.03 6.24 18.34
CA THR A 133 1.37 6.70 18.33
C THR A 133 2.23 5.94 17.33
N VAL A 134 3.28 6.60 16.83
CA VAL A 134 4.33 5.99 16.00
C VAL A 134 5.33 5.21 16.86
N LEU A 135 5.69 5.76 18.01
CA LEU A 135 6.57 5.10 18.96
C LEU A 135 5.82 3.93 19.59
N THR A 136 6.41 2.73 19.43
CA THR A 136 5.81 1.48 19.87
C THR A 136 6.75 0.76 20.84
N PRO A 137 6.34 0.50 22.08
CA PRO A 137 7.13 -0.28 23.03
C PRO A 137 7.43 -1.69 22.51
N GLU A 138 8.64 -2.21 22.79
CA GLU A 138 9.10 -3.52 22.31
C GLU A 138 8.12 -4.66 22.63
N ILE A 139 7.43 -4.62 23.77
CA ILE A 139 6.46 -5.64 24.16
C ILE A 139 5.36 -5.86 23.10
N VAL A 140 4.86 -4.80 22.47
CA VAL A 140 3.78 -4.89 21.48
C VAL A 140 4.27 -5.61 20.21
N LEU A 141 5.47 -5.26 19.76
CA LEU A 141 6.07 -5.83 18.55
C LEU A 141 6.66 -7.23 18.77
N ARG A 142 7.07 -7.54 20.01
CA ARG A 142 7.45 -8.89 20.39
C ARG A 142 6.22 -9.80 20.42
N THR A 143 5.12 -9.36 21.03
CA THR A 143 3.89 -10.15 21.10
C THR A 143 3.27 -10.40 19.72
N SER A 144 3.35 -9.45 18.79
CA SER A 144 2.90 -9.66 17.40
C SER A 144 3.87 -10.48 16.54
N GLY A 145 5.05 -10.83 17.06
CA GLY A 145 6.09 -11.60 16.36
C GLY A 145 6.98 -10.78 15.44
N HIS A 146 6.80 -9.46 15.34
CA HIS A 146 7.63 -8.58 14.51
C HIS A 146 9.09 -8.58 14.96
N VAL A 147 9.37 -8.62 16.27
CA VAL A 147 10.76 -8.62 16.76
C VAL A 147 11.55 -9.85 16.27
N GLU A 148 10.88 -10.99 16.10
CA GLU A 148 11.53 -12.25 15.71
C GLU A 148 11.47 -12.51 14.21
N LYS A 149 10.42 -12.04 13.52
CA LYS A 149 10.14 -12.41 12.12
C LYS A 149 10.28 -11.25 11.12
N PHE A 150 10.39 -10.01 11.59
CA PHE A 150 10.47 -8.84 10.71
C PHE A 150 11.93 -8.58 10.29
N GLU A 151 12.53 -9.60 9.69
CA GLU A 151 13.92 -9.61 9.26
C GLU A 151 14.03 -9.95 7.78
N ASP A 152 14.93 -9.25 7.10
CA ASP A 152 15.36 -9.59 5.75
C ASP A 152 16.70 -10.31 5.77
N THR A 153 16.95 -11.12 4.74
CA THR A 153 18.28 -11.71 4.54
C THR A 153 19.19 -10.71 3.82
N MET A 154 20.26 -10.28 4.50
CA MET A 154 21.25 -9.32 4.02
C MET A 154 22.56 -10.00 3.64
N ILE A 155 23.25 -9.42 2.67
CA ILE A 155 24.68 -9.63 2.41
C ILE A 155 25.41 -8.28 2.39
N HIS A 156 26.73 -8.28 2.53
CA HIS A 156 27.55 -7.09 2.30
C HIS A 156 28.74 -7.36 1.36
N ASP A 157 29.19 -6.31 0.68
CA ASP A 157 30.48 -6.26 0.00
C ASP A 157 31.60 -6.43 1.05
N VAL A 158 32.49 -7.40 0.84
CA VAL A 158 33.58 -7.71 1.79
C VAL A 158 34.58 -6.56 1.93
N GLU A 159 34.72 -5.70 0.91
CA GLU A 159 35.66 -4.58 0.94
C GLU A 159 34.98 -3.26 1.36
N THR A 160 33.80 -2.96 0.80
CA THR A 160 33.15 -1.66 1.01
C THR A 160 32.13 -1.67 2.16
N LEU A 161 31.77 -2.84 2.66
CA LEU A 161 30.71 -3.07 3.67
C LEU A 161 29.34 -2.52 3.25
N LYS A 162 29.15 -2.21 1.96
CA LYS A 162 27.85 -1.83 1.43
C LYS A 162 26.91 -3.03 1.49
N CYS A 163 25.74 -2.80 2.05
CA CYS A 163 24.73 -3.83 2.24
C CYS A 163 23.84 -4.00 1.01
N TYR A 164 23.31 -5.21 0.83
CA TYR A 164 22.40 -5.57 -0.25
C TYR A 164 21.43 -6.66 0.21
N ARG A 165 20.21 -6.68 -0.34
CA ARG A 165 19.20 -7.72 -0.04
C ARG A 165 19.52 -8.99 -0.83
N ALA A 166 19.67 -10.13 -0.14
CA ALA A 166 20.25 -11.33 -0.75
C ALA A 166 19.36 -11.95 -1.86
N ASP A 167 18.05 -11.98 -1.63
CA ASP A 167 16.99 -12.35 -2.58
C ASP A 167 17.06 -11.52 -3.88
N HIS A 168 17.15 -10.20 -3.77
CA HIS A 168 17.25 -9.29 -4.90
C HIS A 168 18.55 -9.49 -5.68
N LEU A 169 19.66 -9.77 -4.99
CA LEU A 169 20.91 -10.05 -5.68
C LEU A 169 20.77 -11.32 -6.51
N LEU A 170 20.12 -12.34 -5.94
CA LEU A 170 19.83 -13.58 -6.64
C LEU A 170 18.94 -13.32 -7.87
N GLU A 171 17.84 -12.58 -7.73
CA GLU A 171 16.97 -12.21 -8.85
C GLU A 171 17.73 -11.48 -9.96
N GLU A 172 18.49 -10.44 -9.63
CA GLU A 172 19.25 -9.66 -10.62
C GLU A 172 20.35 -10.50 -11.29
N THR A 173 20.98 -11.42 -10.55
CA THR A 173 21.98 -12.35 -11.09
C THR A 173 21.32 -13.32 -12.09
N ILE A 174 20.15 -13.85 -11.74
CA ILE A 174 19.37 -14.72 -12.62
C ILE A 174 18.94 -13.97 -13.89
N ASP A 175 18.42 -12.75 -13.74
CA ASP A 175 17.97 -11.94 -14.88
C ASP A 175 19.11 -11.65 -15.86
N LYS A 176 20.32 -11.34 -15.35
CA LYS A 176 21.54 -11.20 -16.17
C LYS A 176 21.88 -12.50 -16.89
N LEU A 177 21.77 -13.66 -16.24
CA LEU A 177 22.06 -14.96 -16.88
C LEU A 177 21.04 -15.33 -17.95
N LEU A 178 19.76 -14.98 -17.76
CA LEU A 178 18.69 -15.25 -18.72
C LEU A 178 18.85 -14.47 -20.04
N THR A 179 19.55 -13.33 -20.04
CA THR A 179 19.86 -12.59 -21.28
C THR A 179 20.86 -13.30 -22.20
N ASN A 180 21.64 -14.26 -21.71
CA ASN A 180 22.62 -14.96 -22.53
C ASN A 180 21.92 -15.92 -23.50
N PRO A 181 22.05 -15.77 -24.84
CA PRO A 181 21.34 -16.60 -25.81
C PRO A 181 21.81 -18.07 -25.80
N LYS A 182 23.01 -18.36 -25.30
CA LYS A 182 23.61 -19.72 -25.30
C LYS A 182 23.10 -20.63 -24.19
N LEU A 183 22.17 -20.17 -23.35
CA LEU A 183 21.64 -20.95 -22.24
C LEU A 183 20.65 -22.03 -22.75
N SER A 184 20.81 -23.27 -22.29
CA SER A 184 19.88 -24.37 -22.63
C SER A 184 18.48 -24.13 -22.06
N GLU A 185 17.45 -24.61 -22.76
CA GLU A 185 16.04 -24.38 -22.37
C GLU A 185 15.73 -24.94 -20.97
N ALA A 186 16.28 -26.11 -20.63
CA ALA A 186 16.16 -26.69 -19.29
C ALA A 186 16.74 -25.78 -18.19
N LYS A 187 17.91 -25.17 -18.43
CA LYS A 187 18.52 -24.22 -17.48
C LYS A 187 17.70 -22.93 -17.38
N ARG A 188 17.13 -22.43 -18.49
CA ARG A 188 16.25 -21.25 -18.49
C ARG A 188 15.00 -21.49 -17.64
N SER A 189 14.35 -22.64 -17.80
CA SER A 189 13.17 -23.01 -17.01
C SER A 189 13.49 -23.09 -15.52
N ASN A 190 14.59 -23.75 -15.16
CA ASN A 190 15.03 -23.85 -13.76
C ASN A 190 15.35 -22.49 -13.14
N LEU A 191 16.05 -21.61 -13.87
CA LEU A 191 16.36 -20.25 -13.41
C LEU A 191 15.10 -19.41 -13.22
N LYS A 192 14.12 -19.50 -14.13
CA LYS A 192 12.83 -18.80 -13.97
C LYS A 192 12.07 -19.29 -12.73
N SER A 193 12.08 -20.60 -12.49
CA SER A 193 11.48 -21.20 -11.29
C SER A 193 12.19 -20.76 -10.01
N LEU A 194 13.53 -20.73 -10.01
CA LEU A 194 14.32 -20.25 -8.88
C LEU A 194 14.06 -18.76 -8.60
N ARG A 195 14.02 -17.93 -9.64
CA ARG A 195 13.71 -16.50 -9.54
C ARG A 195 12.35 -16.26 -8.87
N ALA A 196 11.34 -17.05 -9.24
CA ALA A 196 9.99 -16.93 -8.65
C ALA A 196 9.94 -17.33 -7.16
N LYS A 197 10.94 -18.06 -6.66
CA LYS A 197 11.02 -18.54 -5.28
C LYS A 197 12.06 -17.80 -4.44
N ALA A 198 12.75 -16.80 -4.99
CA ALA A 198 13.89 -16.16 -4.34
C ALA A 198 13.58 -15.65 -2.92
N ASP A 199 12.41 -15.04 -2.73
CA ASP A 199 11.94 -14.48 -1.45
C ASP A 199 11.59 -15.55 -0.40
N SER A 200 11.42 -16.82 -0.81
CA SER A 200 11.04 -17.94 0.08
C SER A 200 12.19 -18.87 0.45
N LEU A 201 13.41 -18.60 -0.05
CA LEU A 201 14.58 -19.44 0.23
C LEU A 201 15.13 -19.20 1.64
N SER A 202 15.60 -20.27 2.28
CA SER A 202 16.34 -20.16 3.54
C SER A 202 17.71 -19.49 3.33
N ILE A 203 18.31 -19.03 4.43
CA ILE A 203 19.64 -18.37 4.40
C ILE A 203 20.71 -19.27 3.79
N ASP A 204 20.69 -20.57 4.10
CA ASP A 204 21.67 -21.51 3.58
C ASP A 204 21.40 -21.84 2.11
N GLU A 205 20.14 -22.02 1.69
CA GLU A 205 19.80 -22.19 0.27
C GLU A 205 20.16 -20.95 -0.55
N LEU A 206 19.91 -19.74 -0.04
CA LEU A 206 20.34 -18.48 -0.67
C LEU A 206 21.86 -18.45 -0.84
N HIS A 207 22.59 -18.85 0.19
CA HIS A 207 24.05 -18.89 0.14
C HIS A 207 24.56 -19.86 -0.94
N GLU A 208 24.03 -21.09 -0.98
CA GLU A 208 24.41 -22.09 -1.97
C GLU A 208 24.09 -21.65 -3.40
N ASN A 209 22.91 -21.06 -3.62
CA ASN A 209 22.52 -20.54 -4.93
C ASN A 209 23.40 -19.37 -5.38
N LEU A 210 23.68 -18.41 -4.49
CA LEU A 210 24.57 -17.28 -4.79
C LEU A 210 26.00 -17.73 -5.11
N GLN A 211 26.53 -18.74 -4.40
CA GLN A 211 27.83 -19.33 -4.70
C GLN A 211 27.84 -20.09 -6.03
N THR A 212 26.82 -20.90 -6.28
CA THR A 212 26.69 -21.71 -7.52
C THR A 212 26.62 -20.82 -8.75
N LEU A 213 25.92 -19.70 -8.65
CA LEU A 213 25.81 -18.71 -9.72
C LEU A 213 26.99 -17.73 -9.77
N GLN A 214 27.97 -17.87 -8.87
CA GLN A 214 29.14 -16.99 -8.73
C GLN A 214 28.74 -15.52 -8.66
N ALA A 215 27.70 -15.23 -7.88
CA ALA A 215 27.16 -13.88 -7.70
C ALA A 215 28.24 -12.97 -7.10
N LYS A 216 28.31 -11.75 -7.63
CA LYS A 216 29.24 -10.69 -7.19
C LYS A 216 28.46 -9.45 -6.84
N PHE A 217 29.05 -8.58 -6.03
CA PHE A 217 28.39 -7.33 -5.65
C PHE A 217 28.11 -6.46 -6.90
N PRO A 218 26.87 -5.98 -7.15
CA PRO A 218 26.50 -5.39 -8.44
C PRO A 218 27.25 -4.11 -8.84
N GLU A 219 27.67 -3.29 -7.87
CA GLU A 219 28.33 -2.00 -8.13
C GLU A 219 29.84 -2.13 -8.29
N THR A 220 30.48 -3.00 -7.50
CA THR A 220 31.94 -3.09 -7.38
C THR A 220 32.51 -4.34 -8.06
N GLY A 221 31.70 -5.39 -8.23
CA GLY A 221 32.16 -6.70 -8.69
C GLY A 221 32.92 -7.50 -7.62
N ASN A 222 32.92 -7.03 -6.37
CA ASN A 222 33.62 -7.63 -5.26
C ASN A 222 32.94 -8.91 -4.76
N ALA A 223 33.66 -9.65 -3.91
CA ALA A 223 33.11 -10.78 -3.18
C ALA A 223 32.03 -10.34 -2.18
N ILE A 224 31.05 -11.20 -1.95
CA ILE A 224 29.93 -10.99 -1.04
C ILE A 224 30.10 -11.84 0.23
N SER A 225 29.58 -11.36 1.35
CA SER A 225 29.54 -12.11 2.62
C SER A 225 28.59 -13.32 2.57
N LYS A 226 28.65 -14.17 3.60
CA LYS A 226 27.54 -15.11 3.86
C LYS A 226 26.27 -14.29 4.14
N PRO A 227 25.08 -14.70 3.65
CA PRO A 227 23.83 -14.04 4.01
C PRO A 227 23.53 -14.17 5.51
N TYR A 228 22.95 -13.14 6.12
CA TYR A 228 22.59 -13.09 7.55
C TYR A 228 21.31 -12.28 7.78
N PRO A 229 20.56 -12.54 8.87
CA PRO A 229 19.31 -11.84 9.14
C PRO A 229 19.53 -10.38 9.55
N PHE A 230 18.60 -9.51 9.17
CA PHE A 230 18.61 -8.09 9.54
C PHE A 230 17.22 -7.58 9.85
N ASN A 231 17.05 -7.04 11.06
CA ASN A 231 15.80 -6.47 11.51
C ASN A 231 15.47 -5.17 10.76
N LEU A 232 14.30 -5.15 10.12
CA LEU A 232 13.82 -4.00 9.35
C LEU A 232 13.14 -2.93 10.21
N MET A 233 13.07 -3.05 11.53
CA MET A 233 12.47 -2.02 12.38
C MET A 233 13.52 -1.01 12.83
N PHE A 234 13.16 0.27 12.81
CA PHE A 234 13.98 1.31 13.43
C PHE A 234 13.85 1.24 14.95
N SER A 235 14.90 0.81 15.64
CA SER A 235 14.94 0.79 17.10
C SER A 235 15.27 2.17 17.68
N THR A 236 14.66 2.48 18.81
CA THR A 236 14.93 3.66 19.62
C THR A 236 14.77 3.35 21.11
N GLN A 237 14.97 4.35 21.96
CA GLN A 237 14.84 4.24 23.41
C GLN A 237 13.87 5.31 23.93
N ILE A 238 12.98 4.92 24.84
CA ILE A 238 12.06 5.82 25.53
C ILE A 238 12.66 6.22 26.88
N GLY A 239 12.73 7.53 27.10
CA GLY A 239 13.22 8.11 28.34
C GLY A 239 14.76 8.19 28.41
N PRO A 240 15.30 9.01 29.33
CA PRO A 240 16.72 9.32 29.39
C PRO A 240 17.59 8.16 29.91
N THR A 241 16.99 7.14 30.52
CA THR A 241 17.73 6.02 31.13
C THR A 241 18.09 4.92 30.13
N GLY A 242 17.52 4.96 28.91
CA GLY A 242 17.73 3.95 27.88
C GLY A 242 17.17 2.56 28.17
N LYS A 243 16.47 2.37 29.30
CA LYS A 243 15.97 1.06 29.73
C LYS A 243 14.75 0.59 28.96
N THR A 244 13.95 1.52 28.44
CA THR A 244 12.72 1.18 27.71
C THR A 244 13.02 1.16 26.22
N ARG A 245 13.23 -0.03 25.67
CA ARG A 245 13.40 -0.20 24.22
C ARG A 245 12.06 0.00 23.51
N ALA A 246 12.11 0.70 22.39
CA ALA A 246 10.97 0.94 21.52
C ALA A 246 11.41 0.89 20.06
N PHE A 247 10.42 0.91 19.18
CA PHE A 247 10.64 0.97 17.74
C PHE A 247 9.70 2.00 17.13
N LEU A 248 10.06 2.48 15.95
CA LEU A 248 9.09 3.12 15.06
C LEU A 248 8.24 2.00 14.45
N ARG A 249 6.91 2.15 14.48
CA ARG A 249 5.99 1.10 14.01
C ARG A 249 6.23 0.74 12.53
N PRO A 250 6.31 -0.56 12.18
CA PRO A 250 6.44 -1.02 10.80
C PRO A 250 5.10 -1.04 10.03
N GLU A 251 4.00 -0.96 10.77
CA GLU A 251 2.62 -0.92 10.27
C GLU A 251 1.70 -0.12 11.21
N THR A 252 0.47 0.16 10.80
CA THR A 252 -0.53 0.90 11.61
C THR A 252 -1.50 -0.01 12.38
N ALA A 253 -1.69 -1.26 11.93
CA ALA A 253 -2.60 -2.26 12.48
C ALA A 253 -2.46 -2.49 14.00
N GLN A 254 -1.23 -2.59 14.50
CA GLN A 254 -0.97 -2.86 15.93
C GLN A 254 -1.63 -1.84 16.86
N GLY A 255 -1.73 -0.57 16.45
CA GLY A 255 -2.41 0.47 17.22
C GLY A 255 -3.91 0.20 17.37
N ILE A 256 -4.54 -0.35 16.33
CA ILE A 256 -5.95 -0.74 16.35
C ILE A 256 -6.13 -1.96 17.27
N PHE A 257 -5.27 -2.97 17.16
CA PHE A 257 -5.37 -4.19 17.96
C PHE A 257 -5.26 -3.95 19.46
N VAL A 258 -4.30 -3.14 19.91
CA VAL A 258 -4.14 -2.84 21.34
C VAL A 258 -5.33 -2.04 21.90
N ASN A 259 -6.10 -1.36 21.04
CA ASN A 259 -7.30 -0.62 21.40
C ASN A 259 -8.60 -1.35 21.07
N PHE A 260 -8.54 -2.64 20.70
CA PHE A 260 -9.72 -3.42 20.30
C PHE A 260 -10.85 -3.36 21.33
N GLN A 261 -10.54 -3.48 22.63
CA GLN A 261 -11.55 -3.42 23.68
C GLN A 261 -12.31 -2.08 23.67
N LYS A 262 -11.60 -0.95 23.47
CA LYS A 262 -12.21 0.37 23.39
C LYS A 262 -13.06 0.54 22.15
N LEU A 263 -12.58 0.06 21.01
CA LEU A 263 -13.35 0.08 19.77
C LEU A 263 -14.62 -0.77 19.86
N LEU A 264 -14.53 -1.94 20.51
CA LEU A 264 -15.67 -2.81 20.76
C LEU A 264 -16.68 -2.16 21.73
N GLU A 265 -16.20 -1.48 22.77
CA GLU A 265 -17.04 -0.70 23.70
C GLU A 265 -17.81 0.42 22.96
N GLU A 266 -17.14 1.17 22.08
CA GLU A 266 -17.77 2.19 21.22
C GLU A 266 -18.83 1.57 20.29
N ASN A 267 -18.58 0.36 19.79
CA ASN A 267 -19.59 -0.41 19.04
C ASN A 267 -20.60 -1.15 19.92
N ARG A 268 -20.71 -0.80 21.21
CA ARG A 268 -21.67 -1.39 22.17
C ARG A 268 -21.56 -2.91 22.29
N GLY A 269 -20.35 -3.45 22.16
CA GLY A 269 -20.08 -4.89 22.25
C GLY A 269 -20.53 -5.70 21.04
N GLN A 270 -20.92 -5.06 19.94
CA GLN A 270 -21.45 -5.75 18.76
C GLN A 270 -20.36 -6.01 17.71
N LEU A 271 -20.53 -7.11 16.98
CA LEU A 271 -19.75 -7.46 15.78
C LEU A 271 -20.72 -7.71 14.61
N PRO A 272 -20.30 -7.47 13.36
CA PRO A 272 -19.00 -6.96 12.95
C PRO A 272 -18.83 -5.45 13.16
N PHE A 273 -17.59 -4.97 13.19
CA PHE A 273 -17.25 -3.56 13.04
C PHE A 273 -15.88 -3.42 12.38
N ALA A 274 -15.60 -2.24 11.82
CA ALA A 274 -14.29 -1.92 11.28
C ALA A 274 -13.68 -0.70 11.94
N ALA A 275 -12.37 -0.71 12.10
CA ALA A 275 -11.58 0.44 12.50
C ALA A 275 -10.51 0.72 11.45
N ALA A 276 -10.18 1.98 11.27
CA ALA A 276 -9.22 2.43 10.26
C ALA A 276 -8.19 3.36 10.88
N GLN A 277 -6.97 3.32 10.37
CA GLN A 277 -5.92 4.25 10.75
C GLN A 277 -5.16 4.75 9.54
N ILE A 278 -5.03 6.08 9.44
CA ILE A 278 -4.20 6.74 8.43
C ILE A 278 -2.99 7.34 9.15
N GLY A 279 -1.79 6.85 8.86
CA GLY A 279 -0.60 7.29 9.58
C GLY A 279 0.72 6.91 8.92
N LEU A 280 1.82 7.41 9.48
CA LEU A 280 3.16 7.04 9.05
C LEU A 280 3.53 5.65 9.55
N ALA A 281 4.29 4.91 8.75
CA ALA A 281 4.97 3.67 9.10
C ALA A 281 6.41 3.69 8.58
N PHE A 282 7.27 2.89 9.23
CA PHE A 282 8.70 2.97 9.04
C PHE A 282 9.28 1.58 8.81
N ARG A 283 10.06 1.43 7.74
CA ARG A 283 10.76 0.17 7.41
C ARG A 283 12.20 0.49 7.07
N ASN A 284 13.15 -0.07 7.79
CA ASN A 284 14.58 0.12 7.61
C ASN A 284 15.08 -0.69 6.40
N GLU A 285 14.54 -0.37 5.23
CA GLU A 285 14.84 -1.04 3.97
C GLU A 285 16.36 -1.04 3.71
N ILE A 286 16.90 -2.23 3.40
CA ILE A 286 18.33 -2.47 3.20
C ILE A 286 18.85 -1.66 2.00
N SER A 287 18.09 -1.66 0.91
CA SER A 287 18.47 -1.01 -0.35
C SER A 287 17.23 -0.39 -1.02
N PRO A 288 16.77 0.77 -0.54
CA PRO A 288 15.60 1.45 -1.11
C PRO A 288 15.93 1.89 -2.55
N ARG A 289 15.36 1.16 -3.50
CA ARG A 289 15.47 1.37 -4.95
C ARG A 289 14.08 1.61 -5.51
N SER A 290 13.99 2.35 -6.61
CA SER A 290 12.73 2.64 -7.31
C SER A 290 11.88 3.80 -6.80
N GLY A 291 12.50 4.87 -6.30
CA GLY A 291 11.79 6.10 -5.95
C GLY A 291 10.80 5.89 -4.81
N LEU A 292 9.55 6.34 -4.98
CA LEU A 292 8.51 6.24 -3.95
C LEU A 292 7.96 4.81 -3.73
N LEU A 293 8.37 3.82 -4.54
CA LEU A 293 7.89 2.44 -4.40
C LEU A 293 8.55 1.68 -3.24
N ARG A 294 9.78 2.04 -2.86
CA ARG A 294 10.47 1.49 -1.69
C ARG A 294 11.16 2.60 -0.92
N VAL A 295 10.56 2.97 0.20
CA VAL A 295 10.98 4.08 1.05
C VAL A 295 11.01 3.63 2.51
N ARG A 296 11.73 4.37 3.34
CA ARG A 296 11.92 4.04 4.76
C ARG A 296 10.86 4.64 5.68
N GLU A 297 10.18 5.66 5.20
CA GLU A 297 9.07 6.34 5.86
C GLU A 297 7.98 6.57 4.81
N PHE A 298 6.76 6.13 5.11
CA PHE A 298 5.62 6.29 4.19
C PHE A 298 4.30 6.36 4.93
N GLN A 299 3.31 6.96 4.26
CA GLN A 299 1.94 6.99 4.74
C GLN A 299 1.23 5.69 4.37
N MET A 300 0.53 5.12 5.33
CA MET A 300 -0.39 4.01 5.12
C MET A 300 -1.80 4.39 5.54
N ALA A 301 -2.76 3.68 4.99
CA ALA A 301 -4.16 3.71 5.37
C ALA A 301 -4.61 2.25 5.49
N GLU A 302 -4.74 1.76 6.72
CA GLU A 302 -5.09 0.36 7.00
C GLU A 302 -6.47 0.29 7.65
N ILE A 303 -7.16 -0.83 7.39
CA ILE A 303 -8.50 -1.14 7.89
C ILE A 303 -8.43 -2.51 8.54
N GLU A 304 -8.87 -2.59 9.79
CA GLU A 304 -9.09 -3.84 10.49
C GLU A 304 -10.60 -4.08 10.61
N HIS A 305 -11.10 -5.07 9.88
CA HIS A 305 -12.51 -5.47 9.93
C HIS A 305 -12.66 -6.68 10.86
N PHE A 306 -13.29 -6.48 12.01
CA PHE A 306 -13.53 -7.51 13.01
C PHE A 306 -14.88 -8.16 12.79
N CYS A 307 -14.90 -9.48 12.62
CA CYS A 307 -16.11 -10.27 12.37
C CYS A 307 -16.07 -11.61 13.14
N VAL A 308 -17.22 -12.28 13.23
CA VAL A 308 -17.35 -13.60 13.85
C VAL A 308 -17.14 -14.68 12.79
N ASP A 309 -16.21 -15.62 13.00
CA ASP A 309 -15.85 -16.67 12.03
C ASP A 309 -16.95 -17.75 11.88
N GLU A 310 -17.81 -17.93 12.90
CA GLU A 310 -18.66 -19.13 13.08
C GLU A 310 -20.15 -18.97 12.69
N LYS A 311 -20.63 -17.78 12.33
CA LYS A 311 -21.98 -17.70 11.75
C LYS A 311 -21.84 -18.00 10.27
N ASP A 312 -22.27 -19.20 9.86
CA ASP A 312 -22.29 -19.81 8.52
C ASP A 312 -22.88 -18.97 7.36
N GLU A 313 -23.14 -17.69 7.58
CA GLU A 313 -23.49 -16.73 6.54
C GLU A 313 -22.23 -15.93 6.22
N ASP A 314 -21.52 -16.37 5.19
CA ASP A 314 -20.51 -15.58 4.47
C ASP A 314 -21.21 -14.41 3.77
N TYR A 315 -21.77 -13.50 4.58
CA TYR A 315 -22.69 -12.46 4.19
C TYR A 315 -22.13 -11.10 4.59
N HIS A 316 -21.81 -10.30 3.57
CA HIS A 316 -21.56 -8.88 3.68
C HIS A 316 -22.80 -8.14 3.16
N PRO A 317 -23.49 -7.32 3.99
CA PRO A 317 -24.76 -6.68 3.62
C PRO A 317 -24.74 -5.89 2.31
N LYS A 318 -23.56 -5.38 1.94
CA LYS A 318 -23.34 -4.56 0.75
C LYS A 318 -22.70 -5.29 -0.43
N PHE A 319 -22.47 -6.61 -0.37
CA PHE A 319 -21.79 -7.32 -1.46
C PHE A 319 -22.51 -7.22 -2.81
N GLU A 320 -23.85 -7.23 -2.78
CA GLU A 320 -24.67 -7.12 -3.99
C GLU A 320 -24.35 -5.86 -4.80
N SER A 321 -23.93 -4.77 -4.14
CA SER A 321 -23.55 -3.52 -4.80
C SER A 321 -22.26 -3.61 -5.63
N VAL A 322 -21.41 -4.59 -5.36
CA VAL A 322 -20.09 -4.75 -6.01
C VAL A 322 -19.93 -6.08 -6.76
N GLN A 323 -20.89 -7.01 -6.66
CA GLN A 323 -20.78 -8.35 -7.24
C GLN A 323 -20.44 -8.39 -8.74
N ASN A 324 -20.85 -7.35 -9.49
CA ASN A 324 -20.67 -7.26 -10.94
C ASN A 324 -19.38 -6.53 -11.34
N VAL A 325 -18.54 -6.12 -10.39
CA VAL A 325 -17.26 -5.47 -10.69
C VAL A 325 -16.35 -6.48 -11.39
N GLN A 326 -15.94 -6.16 -12.62
CA GLN A 326 -15.02 -6.95 -13.43
C GLN A 326 -13.59 -6.76 -12.95
N MET A 327 -12.88 -7.83 -12.60
CA MET A 327 -11.56 -7.76 -11.98
C MET A 327 -10.57 -8.74 -12.64
N CYS A 328 -9.28 -8.41 -12.56
CA CYS A 328 -8.19 -9.25 -13.05
C CYS A 328 -7.58 -10.03 -11.88
N PHE A 329 -7.72 -11.36 -11.89
CA PHE A 329 -7.23 -12.23 -10.81
C PHE A 329 -5.99 -13.02 -11.24
N ARG A 330 -5.05 -13.17 -10.31
CA ARG A 330 -3.90 -14.06 -10.41
C ARG A 330 -3.85 -14.96 -9.17
N SER A 331 -4.76 -15.93 -9.10
CA SER A 331 -4.88 -16.87 -7.98
C SER A 331 -3.65 -17.78 -7.82
N GLN A 332 -3.55 -18.50 -6.71
CA GLN A 332 -2.47 -19.48 -6.50
C GLN A 332 -2.37 -20.48 -7.66
N LYS A 333 -3.52 -21.05 -8.07
CA LYS A 333 -3.60 -22.01 -9.18
C LYS A 333 -3.11 -21.40 -10.51
N VAL A 334 -3.46 -20.15 -10.80
CA VAL A 334 -3.02 -19.44 -12.01
C VAL A 334 -1.50 -19.23 -12.00
N GLN A 335 -0.93 -18.91 -10.83
CA GLN A 335 0.52 -18.76 -10.66
C GLN A 335 1.26 -20.09 -10.84
N GLU A 336 0.76 -21.18 -10.25
CA GLU A 336 1.34 -22.52 -10.39
C GLU A 336 1.35 -23.00 -11.85
N MET A 337 0.32 -22.64 -12.62
CA MET A 337 0.23 -22.92 -14.07
C MET A 337 1.07 -21.96 -14.93
N ASN A 338 1.75 -20.97 -14.34
CA ASN A 338 2.45 -19.88 -15.04
C ASN A 338 1.57 -19.14 -16.06
N ALA A 339 0.26 -19.06 -15.81
CA ALA A 339 -0.67 -18.26 -16.59
C ALA A 339 -0.64 -16.78 -16.13
N GLU A 340 -1.08 -15.86 -16.99
CA GLU A 340 -1.01 -14.42 -16.72
C GLU A 340 -2.05 -13.97 -15.69
N THR A 341 -3.29 -13.79 -16.12
CA THR A 341 -4.43 -13.35 -15.29
C THR A 341 -5.73 -13.90 -15.87
N VAL A 342 -6.73 -14.07 -15.02
CA VAL A 342 -8.09 -14.43 -15.44
C VAL A 342 -9.01 -13.26 -15.12
N GLU A 343 -9.78 -12.83 -16.11
CA GLU A 343 -10.80 -11.77 -15.96
C GLU A 343 -12.15 -12.42 -15.66
N MET A 344 -12.79 -11.95 -14.59
CA MET A 344 -14.16 -12.32 -14.23
C MET A 344 -14.73 -11.30 -13.24
N THR A 345 -16.03 -11.35 -13.01
CA THR A 345 -16.65 -10.58 -11.94
C THR A 345 -16.23 -11.11 -10.57
N VAL A 346 -16.21 -10.23 -9.57
CA VAL A 346 -15.96 -10.66 -8.18
C VAL A 346 -17.02 -11.66 -7.67
N GLY A 347 -18.27 -11.54 -8.14
CA GLY A 347 -19.35 -12.48 -7.87
C GLY A 347 -19.07 -13.87 -8.43
N GLU A 348 -18.60 -13.97 -9.67
CA GLU A 348 -18.17 -15.24 -10.28
C GLU A 348 -16.96 -15.83 -9.54
N ALA A 349 -15.99 -15.00 -9.14
CA ALA A 349 -14.83 -15.46 -8.38
C ALA A 349 -15.23 -16.06 -7.02
N LEU A 350 -16.21 -15.47 -6.34
CA LEU A 350 -16.78 -16.00 -5.10
C LEU A 350 -17.56 -17.31 -5.36
N GLN A 351 -18.40 -17.35 -6.40
CA GLN A 351 -19.18 -18.53 -6.76
C GLN A 351 -18.29 -19.74 -7.12
N GLN A 352 -17.16 -19.49 -7.78
CA GLN A 352 -16.16 -20.50 -8.13
C GLN A 352 -15.27 -20.90 -6.93
N LYS A 353 -15.49 -20.34 -5.74
CA LYS A 353 -14.68 -20.51 -4.53
C LYS A 353 -13.21 -20.16 -4.74
N MET A 354 -12.94 -19.21 -5.65
CA MET A 354 -11.60 -18.65 -5.82
C MET A 354 -11.25 -17.75 -4.64
N ILE A 355 -12.19 -16.91 -4.23
CA ILE A 355 -12.10 -16.10 -3.01
C ILE A 355 -12.82 -16.84 -1.89
N SER A 356 -12.19 -16.91 -0.73
CA SER A 356 -12.67 -17.75 0.39
C SER A 356 -13.88 -17.18 1.12
N LYS A 357 -14.04 -15.85 1.14
CA LYS A 357 -15.07 -15.13 1.91
C LYS A 357 -15.65 -13.95 1.11
N GLN A 358 -16.94 -13.71 1.25
CA GLN A 358 -17.68 -12.59 0.68
C GLN A 358 -17.21 -11.24 1.22
N THR A 359 -16.83 -11.15 2.50
CA THR A 359 -16.24 -9.93 3.07
C THR A 359 -14.92 -9.57 2.39
N LEU A 360 -14.06 -10.57 2.13
CA LEU A 360 -12.81 -10.37 1.40
C LEU A 360 -13.09 -9.92 -0.04
N ALA A 361 -14.01 -10.59 -0.72
CA ALA A 361 -14.46 -10.22 -2.06
C ALA A 361 -15.00 -8.78 -2.12
N TYR A 362 -15.80 -8.37 -1.12
CA TYR A 362 -16.33 -7.01 -1.01
C TYR A 362 -15.21 -5.97 -0.92
N TYR A 363 -14.26 -6.14 -0.01
CA TYR A 363 -13.15 -5.19 0.16
C TYR A 363 -12.17 -5.19 -1.02
N MET A 364 -11.95 -6.33 -1.68
CA MET A 364 -11.18 -6.38 -2.93
C MET A 364 -11.83 -5.53 -4.03
N ALA A 365 -13.15 -5.68 -4.22
CA ALA A 365 -13.88 -4.89 -5.21
C ALA A 365 -13.91 -3.39 -4.86
N ARG A 366 -14.14 -3.05 -3.57
CA ARG A 366 -14.05 -1.65 -3.10
C ARG A 366 -12.65 -1.07 -3.32
N THR A 367 -11.60 -1.86 -3.13
CA THR A 367 -10.22 -1.45 -3.41
C THR A 367 -10.02 -1.16 -4.88
N GLN A 368 -10.50 -2.01 -5.78
CA GLN A 368 -10.41 -1.74 -7.22
C GLN A 368 -11.14 -0.45 -7.62
N LEU A 369 -12.35 -0.23 -7.09
CA LEU A 369 -13.12 0.97 -7.36
C LEU A 369 -12.35 2.23 -6.91
N PHE A 370 -11.82 2.23 -5.68
CA PHE A 370 -11.00 3.33 -5.18
C PHE A 370 -9.77 3.59 -6.06
N LEU A 371 -9.03 2.54 -6.42
CA LEU A 371 -7.82 2.68 -7.25
C LEU A 371 -8.15 3.24 -8.64
N THR A 372 -9.27 2.81 -9.22
CA THR A 372 -9.74 3.33 -10.51
C THR A 372 -10.17 4.79 -10.41
N ASP A 373 -10.89 5.16 -9.34
CA ASP A 373 -11.38 6.52 -9.11
C ASP A 373 -10.24 7.54 -8.90
N ILE A 374 -9.13 7.12 -8.29
CA ILE A 374 -7.93 7.97 -8.17
C ILE A 374 -7.06 7.98 -9.44
N GLY A 375 -7.48 7.29 -10.50
CA GLY A 375 -6.88 7.36 -11.83
C GLY A 375 -5.89 6.24 -12.17
N ILE A 376 -5.89 5.12 -11.44
CA ILE A 376 -5.13 3.92 -11.87
C ILE A 376 -5.85 3.26 -13.04
N ASP A 377 -5.09 2.97 -14.10
CA ASP A 377 -5.58 2.27 -15.29
C ASP A 377 -5.99 0.82 -14.93
N PRO A 378 -7.27 0.44 -15.10
CA PRO A 378 -7.75 -0.91 -14.81
C PRO A 378 -7.01 -2.02 -15.57
N PHE A 379 -6.49 -1.74 -16.77
CA PHE A 379 -5.71 -2.73 -17.54
C PHE A 379 -4.33 -3.02 -16.94
N ARG A 380 -3.87 -2.18 -16.02
CA ARG A 380 -2.60 -2.31 -15.31
C ARG A 380 -2.80 -2.71 -13.85
N LEU A 381 -4.04 -3.07 -13.48
CA LEU A 381 -4.42 -3.48 -12.15
C LEU A 381 -4.75 -4.98 -12.12
N ARG A 382 -4.31 -5.68 -11.07
CA ARG A 382 -4.65 -7.08 -10.81
C ARG A 382 -4.57 -7.38 -9.32
N PHE A 383 -5.28 -8.41 -8.89
CA PHE A 383 -5.25 -8.96 -7.53
C PHE A 383 -4.54 -10.31 -7.55
N ARG A 384 -3.52 -10.49 -6.71
CA ARG A 384 -2.64 -11.65 -6.76
C ARG A 384 -2.65 -12.36 -5.42
N GLN A 385 -3.29 -13.53 -5.40
CA GLN A 385 -3.32 -14.36 -4.20
C GLN A 385 -1.91 -14.75 -3.78
N HIS A 386 -1.57 -14.58 -2.50
CA HIS A 386 -0.28 -15.02 -1.97
C HIS A 386 -0.15 -16.54 -2.05
N LEU A 387 1.04 -17.04 -2.39
CA LEU A 387 1.33 -18.48 -2.29
C LEU A 387 1.49 -18.89 -0.81
N LYS A 388 1.34 -20.19 -0.52
CA LYS A 388 1.50 -20.70 0.86
C LYS A 388 2.86 -20.37 1.49
N SER A 389 3.92 -20.26 0.67
CA SER A 389 5.26 -19.88 1.14
C SER A 389 5.44 -18.38 1.36
N GLU A 390 4.55 -17.54 0.82
CA GLU A 390 4.60 -16.07 0.90
C GLU A 390 3.59 -15.50 1.91
N MET A 391 2.77 -16.35 2.52
CA MET A 391 1.77 -15.92 3.48
C MET A 391 2.47 -15.35 4.72
N ALA A 392 2.03 -14.16 5.14
CA ALA A 392 2.41 -13.63 6.44
C ALA A 392 2.03 -14.61 7.54
N HIS A 393 2.80 -14.65 8.63
CA HIS A 393 2.65 -15.65 9.70
C HIS A 393 1.29 -15.61 10.41
N TYR A 394 0.49 -14.57 10.20
CA TYR A 394 -0.84 -14.36 10.78
C TYR A 394 -2.00 -14.50 9.77
N ALA A 395 -1.73 -14.73 8.48
CA ALA A 395 -2.77 -14.76 7.44
C ALA A 395 -3.32 -16.18 7.21
N LYS A 396 -4.61 -16.30 6.88
CA LYS A 396 -5.25 -17.54 6.39
C LYS A 396 -5.44 -17.53 4.86
N ASP A 397 -5.75 -16.36 4.29
CA ASP A 397 -5.88 -16.07 2.85
C ASP A 397 -5.48 -14.60 2.62
N CYS A 398 -4.88 -14.28 1.47
CA CYS A 398 -4.36 -12.93 1.17
C CYS A 398 -4.26 -12.74 -0.35
N TRP A 399 -4.60 -11.54 -0.84
CA TRP A 399 -4.80 -11.20 -2.26
C TRP A 399 -4.12 -9.91 -2.70
#